data_AF-A0A561EAG7-F1
#
_entry.id   AF-A0A561EAG7-F1
#
_cell.length_a   1.000
_cell.length_b   1.000
_cell.length_c   1.000
_cell.angle_alpha   90.00
_cell.angle_beta   90.00
_cell.angle_gamma   90.00
#
_symmetry.space_group_name_H-M   'P 1'
#
loop_
_entity.id
_entity.type
_entity.pdbx_description
1 polymer ?
#
loop_
_entity_poly.entity_id
_entity_poly.type
_entity_poly.pdbx_seq_one_letter_code
_entity_poly.pdbx_strand_id
1 'polypeptide(L)'
;MPRFTNHHYLELHRRLRALWLQDDANYLDFTTTEQLTIHRFFAPGKDLDDEALLARRQEITKLEPSLPQRAGRAIANLDQIERIAAYRQNRAEELARNPPQPRPKGQRVTRPKGSEYNITVRGVMRPEIDIQRLACAIVHMAMDKAEKEVAAQKKRKRRLKDSD
;
A
#
# COMPACT_ATOMS: atom_id res chain seq x y z
N MET A 1 8.93 -29.54 8.57
CA MET A 1 8.13 -28.30 8.46
C MET A 1 6.72 -28.59 8.94
N PRO A 2 6.15 -27.79 9.86
CA PRO A 2 4.76 -27.96 10.30
C PRO A 2 3.85 -27.94 9.07
N ARG A 3 3.01 -28.97 8.91
CA ARG A 3 2.03 -28.99 7.82
C ARG A 3 1.01 -27.89 8.12
N PHE A 4 0.83 -26.94 7.20
CA PHE A 4 -0.23 -25.94 7.30
C PHE A 4 -1.58 -26.65 7.43
N THR A 5 -2.14 -26.67 8.64
CA THR A 5 -3.52 -27.12 8.87
C THR A 5 -4.48 -26.10 8.25
N ASN A 6 -5.69 -26.52 7.91
CA ASN A 6 -6.72 -25.60 7.41
C ASN A 6 -6.97 -24.46 8.40
N HIS A 7 -7.00 -24.79 9.70
CA HIS A 7 -7.13 -23.80 10.77
C HIS A 7 -6.01 -22.75 10.73
N HIS A 8 -4.74 -23.18 10.67
CA HIS A 8 -3.62 -22.25 10.66
C HIS A 8 -3.61 -21.36 9.41
N TYR A 9 -4.04 -21.88 8.27
CA TYR A 9 -4.19 -21.07 7.05
C TYR A 9 -5.23 -19.95 7.23
N LEU A 10 -6.40 -20.27 7.78
CA LEU A 10 -7.47 -19.30 8.02
C LEU A 10 -7.07 -18.24 9.07
N GLU A 11 -6.40 -18.68 10.14
CA GLU A 11 -5.86 -17.80 11.16
C GLU A 11 -4.89 -16.77 10.55
N LEU A 12 -3.93 -17.25 9.75
CA LEU A 12 -2.96 -16.38 9.08
C LEU A 12 -3.63 -15.46 8.06
N HIS A 13 -4.63 -15.95 7.33
CA HIS A 13 -5.42 -15.09 6.43
C HIS A 13 -6.07 -13.94 7.20
N ARG A 14 -6.74 -14.22 8.32
CA ARG A 14 -7.42 -13.19 9.13
C ARG A 14 -6.44 -12.17 9.68
N ARG A 15 -5.27 -12.61 10.16
CA ARG A 15 -4.20 -11.72 10.65
C ARG A 15 -3.67 -10.80 9.55
N LEU A 16 -3.33 -11.37 8.39
CA LEU A 16 -2.87 -10.60 7.22
C LEU A 16 -3.96 -9.63 6.72
N ARG A 17 -5.22 -10.07 6.67
CA ARG A 17 -6.36 -9.24 6.28
C ARG A 17 -6.57 -8.09 7.26
N ALA A 18 -6.49 -8.33 8.57
CA ALA A 18 -6.58 -7.27 9.57
C ALA A 18 -5.46 -6.24 9.40
N LEU A 19 -4.22 -6.71 9.20
CA LEU A 19 -3.06 -5.85 8.95
C LEU A 19 -3.25 -4.98 7.69
N TRP A 20 -3.79 -5.57 6.62
CA TRP A 20 -4.06 -4.90 5.35
C TRP A 20 -5.19 -3.87 5.43
N LEU A 21 -6.29 -4.20 6.11
CA LEU A 21 -7.46 -3.32 6.23
C LEU A 21 -7.22 -2.15 7.17
N GLN A 22 -6.31 -2.31 8.14
CA GLN A 22 -5.99 -1.26 9.09
C GLN A 22 -5.19 -0.12 8.46
N ASP A 23 -4.09 -0.46 7.77
CA ASP A 23 -3.26 0.47 7.01
C ASP A 23 -2.41 -0.35 6.04
N ASP A 24 -2.52 -0.07 4.74
CA ASP A 24 -1.76 -0.79 3.72
C ASP A 24 -0.25 -0.49 3.81
N ALA A 25 0.14 0.60 4.48
CA ALA A 25 1.53 0.90 4.79
C ALA A 25 2.17 -0.14 5.72
N ASN A 26 1.38 -0.91 6.48
CA ASN A 26 1.91 -2.01 7.28
C ASN A 26 2.57 -3.11 6.45
N TYR A 27 2.24 -3.20 5.16
CA TYR A 27 2.87 -4.15 4.25
C TYR A 27 4.26 -3.71 3.76
N LEU A 28 4.68 -2.47 4.03
CA LEU A 28 6.00 -1.93 3.64
C LEU A 28 7.19 -2.59 4.36
N ASP A 29 6.91 -3.33 5.42
CA ASP A 29 7.91 -4.13 6.14
C ASP A 29 8.16 -5.50 5.46
N PHE A 30 7.28 -5.91 4.54
CA PHE A 30 7.56 -6.99 3.60
C PHE A 30 8.24 -6.44 2.34
N THR A 31 9.15 -7.22 1.76
CA THR A 31 9.67 -6.94 0.41
C THR A 31 8.56 -7.08 -0.63
N THR A 32 8.68 -6.40 -1.78
CA THR A 32 7.68 -6.47 -2.85
C THR A 32 7.37 -7.91 -3.29
N THR A 33 8.38 -8.78 -3.33
CA THR A 33 8.22 -10.20 -3.67
C THR A 33 7.45 -10.97 -2.60
N GLU A 34 7.68 -10.68 -1.33
CA GLU A 34 6.93 -11.27 -0.21
C GLU A 34 5.48 -10.79 -0.23
N GLN A 35 5.25 -9.49 -0.43
CA GLN A 35 3.91 -8.93 -0.58
C GLN A 35 3.16 -9.63 -1.72
N LEU A 36 3.77 -9.77 -2.91
CA LEU A 36 3.16 -10.48 -4.04
C LEU A 36 2.85 -11.94 -3.68
N THR A 37 3.77 -12.62 -3.01
CA THR A 37 3.59 -14.02 -2.59
C THR A 37 2.43 -14.17 -1.60
N ILE A 38 2.33 -13.25 -0.63
CA ILE A 38 1.25 -13.18 0.36
C ILE A 38 -0.08 -12.93 -0.35
N HIS A 39 -0.16 -11.95 -1.25
CA HIS A 39 -1.37 -11.67 -2.00
C HIS A 39 -1.81 -12.84 -2.87
N ARG A 40 -0.87 -13.51 -3.55
CA ARG A 40 -1.18 -14.68 -4.37
C ARG A 40 -1.68 -15.84 -3.52
N PHE A 41 -1.09 -16.13 -2.36
CA PHE A 41 -1.47 -17.32 -1.59
C PHE A 41 -2.63 -17.07 -0.62
N PHE A 42 -2.59 -16.00 0.17
CA PHE A 42 -3.57 -15.71 1.22
C PHE A 42 -4.70 -14.79 0.77
N ALA A 43 -4.52 -13.99 -0.29
CA ALA A 43 -5.52 -13.01 -0.76
C ALA A 43 -6.14 -12.12 0.35
N PRO A 44 -5.34 -11.45 1.18
CA PRO A 44 -5.83 -10.62 2.29
C PRO A 44 -6.76 -9.48 1.82
N GLY A 45 -6.63 -9.02 0.57
CA GLY A 45 -7.51 -8.01 -0.02
C GLY A 45 -8.90 -8.51 -0.41
N LYS A 46 -9.14 -9.83 -0.49
CA LYS A 46 -10.43 -10.40 -0.89
C LYS A 46 -11.30 -10.71 0.31
N ASP A 47 -12.57 -10.32 0.23
CA ASP A 47 -13.60 -10.74 1.19
C ASP A 47 -14.15 -12.10 0.76
N LEU A 48 -13.53 -13.16 1.24
CA LEU A 48 -13.92 -14.55 0.97
C LEU A 48 -14.30 -15.21 2.29
N ASP A 49 -15.30 -16.08 2.26
CA ASP A 49 -15.62 -16.94 3.39
C ASP A 49 -14.55 -18.03 3.57
N ASP A 50 -14.60 -18.72 4.72
CA ASP A 50 -13.63 -19.75 5.07
C ASP A 50 -13.62 -20.91 4.06
N GLU A 51 -14.77 -21.27 3.49
CA GLU A 51 -14.89 -22.34 2.49
C GLU A 51 -14.23 -21.97 1.17
N ALA A 52 -14.52 -20.77 0.63
CA ALA A 52 -13.91 -20.26 -0.58
C ALA A 52 -12.40 -20.06 -0.41
N LEU A 53 -11.94 -19.63 0.76
CA LEU A 53 -10.51 -19.55 1.08
C LEU A 53 -9.81 -20.91 1.02
N LEU A 54 -10.43 -21.95 1.57
CA LEU A 54 -9.87 -23.31 1.52
C LEU A 54 -9.91 -23.90 0.10
N ALA A 55 -11.00 -23.70 -0.65
CA ALA A 55 -11.10 -24.11 -2.04
C ALA A 55 -10.00 -23.45 -2.90
N ARG A 56 -9.85 -22.13 -2.75
CA ARG A 56 -8.81 -21.34 -3.42
C ARG A 56 -7.40 -21.81 -3.04
N ARG A 57 -7.15 -22.10 -1.76
CA ARG A 57 -5.86 -22.65 -1.32
C ARG A 57 -5.55 -23.96 -2.04
N GLN A 58 -6.52 -24.86 -2.14
CA GLN A 58 -6.33 -26.14 -2.83
C GLN A 58 -6.05 -25.94 -4.31
N GLU A 59 -6.83 -25.09 -4.99
CA GLU A 59 -6.65 -24.78 -6.41
C GLU A 59 -5.26 -24.18 -6.68
N ILE A 60 -4.87 -23.15 -5.92
CA ILE A 60 -3.59 -22.49 -6.10
C ILE A 60 -2.42 -23.42 -5.77
N THR A 61 -2.57 -24.29 -4.77
CA THR A 61 -1.55 -25.30 -4.46
C THR A 61 -1.39 -26.31 -5.59
N LYS A 62 -2.48 -26.67 -6.29
CA LYS A 62 -2.41 -27.53 -7.48
C LYS A 62 -1.70 -26.83 -8.64
N LEU A 63 -2.01 -25.56 -8.88
CA LEU A 63 -1.42 -24.76 -9.96
C LEU A 63 0.06 -24.45 -9.69
N GLU A 64 0.42 -24.15 -8.45
CA GLU A 64 1.76 -23.71 -8.07
C GLU A 64 2.22 -24.36 -6.75
N PRO A 65 2.72 -25.61 -6.80
CA PRO A 65 3.04 -26.40 -5.60
C PRO A 65 4.10 -25.78 -4.68
N SER A 66 4.95 -24.89 -5.19
CA SER A 66 5.97 -24.18 -4.41
C SER A 66 5.45 -22.93 -3.69
N LEU A 67 4.26 -22.44 -4.04
CA LEU A 67 3.71 -21.21 -3.47
C LEU A 67 3.43 -21.30 -1.97
N PRO A 68 2.85 -22.39 -1.42
CA PRO A 68 2.64 -22.50 0.04
C PRO A 68 3.94 -22.37 0.83
N GLN A 69 5.04 -22.96 0.34
CA GLN A 69 6.34 -22.87 1.01
C GLN A 69 6.91 -21.45 0.97
N ARG A 70 6.83 -20.78 -0.19
CA ARG A 70 7.27 -19.38 -0.32
C ARG A 70 6.43 -18.44 0.55
N ALA A 71 5.11 -18.65 0.57
CA ALA A 71 4.20 -17.87 1.40
C ALA A 71 4.47 -18.08 2.89
N GLY A 72 4.76 -19.32 3.30
CA GLY A 72 5.18 -19.65 4.66
C GLY A 72 6.50 -18.96 5.07
N ARG A 73 7.46 -18.83 4.14
CA ARG A 73 8.70 -18.06 4.39
C ARG A 73 8.43 -16.56 4.48
N ALA A 74 7.57 -16.02 3.62
CA ALA A 74 7.24 -14.59 3.61
C ALA A 74 6.60 -14.13 4.93
N ILE A 75 5.84 -15.00 5.60
CA ILE A 75 5.19 -14.69 6.88
C ILE A 75 6.03 -15.07 8.10
N ALA A 76 7.27 -15.54 7.92
CA ALA A 76 8.10 -15.99 9.05
C ALA A 76 8.32 -14.88 10.09
N ASN A 77 8.30 -13.62 9.64
CA ASN A 77 8.48 -12.44 10.49
C ASN A 77 7.15 -11.71 10.79
N LEU A 78 5.99 -12.34 10.56
CA LEU A 78 4.69 -11.69 10.71
C LEU A 78 4.48 -11.12 12.13
N ASP A 79 4.82 -11.89 13.17
CA ASP A 79 4.72 -11.43 14.57
C ASP A 79 5.54 -10.17 14.83
N GLN A 80 6.74 -10.07 14.23
CA GLN A 80 7.60 -8.90 14.36
C GLN A 80 6.99 -7.70 13.63
N ILE A 81 6.43 -7.91 12.44
CA ILE A 81 5.79 -6.86 11.64
C ILE A 81 4.55 -6.32 12.35
N GLU A 82 3.71 -7.19 12.91
CA GLU A 82 2.54 -6.78 13.70
C GLU A 82 2.94 -5.94 14.92
N ARG A 83 4.04 -6.30 15.61
CA ARG A 83 4.59 -5.49 16.72
C ARG A 83 5.05 -4.11 16.27
N ILE A 84 5.71 -4.02 15.11
CA ILE A 84 6.17 -2.75 14.52
C ILE A 84 4.97 -1.89 14.13
N ALA A 85 3.95 -2.48 13.49
CA ALA A 85 2.72 -1.81 13.11
C ALA A 85 1.99 -1.25 14.35
N ALA A 86 1.81 -2.06 15.39
CA ALA A 86 1.21 -1.63 16.65
C ALA A 86 2.01 -0.49 17.31
N TYR A 87 3.34 -0.57 17.30
CA TYR A 87 4.19 0.53 17.80
C TYR A 87 3.99 1.83 17.02
N ARG A 88 3.93 1.77 15.68
CA ARG A 88 3.69 2.95 14.83
C ARG A 88 2.34 3.57 15.13
N GLN A 89 1.30 2.76 15.27
CA GLN A 89 -0.04 3.23 15.61
C GLN A 89 -0.08 3.90 16.98
N ASN A 90 0.44 3.24 18.02
CA ASN A 90 0.47 3.80 19.38
C ASN A 90 1.23 5.14 19.41
N ARG A 91 2.34 5.23 18.68
CA ARG A 91 3.11 6.47 18.54
C ARG A 91 2.33 7.56 17.80
N ALA A 92 1.61 7.21 16.74
CA ALA A 92 0.77 8.16 16.00
C ALA A 92 -0.38 8.68 16.88
N GLU A 93 -1.02 7.81 17.66
CA GLU A 93 -2.07 8.19 18.61
C GLU A 93 -1.54 9.04 19.76
N GLU A 94 -0.35 8.74 20.28
CA GLU A 94 0.32 9.55 21.30
C GLU A 94 0.63 10.95 20.77
N LEU A 95 1.15 11.05 19.54
CA LEU A 95 1.42 12.33 18.88
C LEU A 95 0.13 13.10 18.54
N ALA A 96 -0.97 12.40 18.25
CA ALA A 96 -2.26 13.03 18.05
C ALA A 96 -2.85 13.59 19.36
N ARG A 97 -2.66 12.88 20.48
CA ARG A 97 -3.08 13.32 21.82
C ARG A 97 -2.21 14.45 22.36
N ASN A 98 -0.90 14.32 22.21
CA ASN A 98 0.12 15.24 22.68
C ASN A 98 0.96 15.71 21.49
N PRO A 99 0.40 16.60 20.65
CA PRO A 99 1.16 17.15 19.54
C PRO A 99 2.40 17.86 20.06
N PRO A 100 3.58 17.63 19.45
CA PRO A 100 4.80 18.28 19.88
C PRO A 100 4.60 19.80 19.83
N GLN A 101 4.91 20.47 20.93
CA GLN A 101 4.75 21.92 21.00
C GLN A 101 5.60 22.58 19.90
N PRO A 102 5.05 23.58 19.18
CA PRO A 102 5.83 24.33 18.21
C PRO A 102 7.04 24.93 18.91
N ARG A 103 8.23 24.70 18.37
CA ARG A 103 9.47 25.18 18.99
C ARG A 103 9.43 26.71 19.12
N PRO A 104 9.99 27.26 20.21
CA PRO A 104 10.09 28.70 20.38
C PRO A 104 10.86 29.33 19.20
N LYS A 105 10.35 30.45 18.68
CA LYS A 105 10.98 31.22 17.60
C LYS A 105 12.41 31.57 18.00
N GLY A 106 13.39 31.20 17.16
CA GLY A 106 14.80 31.52 17.36
C GLY A 106 15.71 30.34 17.72
N GLN A 107 15.14 29.15 18.00
CA GLN A 107 15.97 27.96 18.23
C GLN A 107 16.53 27.43 16.91
N ARG A 108 17.79 27.76 16.61
CA ARG A 108 18.53 27.17 15.48
C ARG A 108 18.73 25.68 15.74
N VAL A 109 18.13 24.84 14.90
CA VAL A 109 18.46 23.41 14.87
C VAL A 109 19.87 23.30 14.31
N THR A 110 20.86 23.05 15.17
CA THR A 110 22.20 22.67 14.72
C THR A 110 22.07 21.29 14.10
N ARG A 111 21.90 21.24 12.77
CA ARG A 111 21.88 19.96 12.05
C ARG A 111 23.24 19.31 12.22
N PRO A 112 23.29 18.00 12.55
CA PRO A 112 24.55 17.28 12.47
C PRO A 112 25.09 17.43 11.04
N LYS A 113 26.32 17.95 10.94
CA LYS A 113 27.04 18.17 9.69
C LYS A 113 27.23 16.79 9.03
N GLY A 114 26.55 16.51 7.91
CA GLY A 114 26.55 15.21 7.23
C GLY A 114 25.22 14.44 7.20
N SER A 115 24.13 15.01 7.72
CA SER A 115 22.79 14.44 7.56
C SER A 115 22.27 14.62 6.13
N GLU A 116 22.69 13.76 5.20
CA GLU A 116 22.06 13.65 3.89
C GLU A 116 20.64 13.07 4.05
N TYR A 117 19.65 13.68 3.37
CA TYR A 117 18.28 13.21 3.39
C TYR A 117 18.17 11.91 2.58
N ASN A 118 18.22 10.76 3.25
CA ASN A 118 17.93 9.48 2.62
C ASN A 118 16.41 9.30 2.48
N ILE A 119 15.85 9.87 1.42
CA ILE A 119 14.47 9.59 1.01
C ILE A 119 14.43 8.18 0.46
N THR A 120 13.79 7.27 1.19
CA THR A 120 13.58 5.89 0.73
C THR A 120 12.16 5.74 0.22
N VAL A 121 12.01 5.41 -1.06
CA VAL A 121 10.72 5.06 -1.64
C VAL A 121 10.51 3.55 -1.52
N ARG A 122 9.38 3.12 -0.97
CA ARG A 122 8.97 1.71 -0.91
C ARG A 122 7.61 1.54 -1.56
N GLY A 123 7.42 0.44 -2.27
CA GLY A 123 6.15 0.10 -2.93
C GLY A 123 5.27 -0.78 -2.05
N VAL A 124 3.99 -0.45 -1.99
CA VAL A 124 2.93 -1.36 -1.52
C VAL A 124 2.31 -2.04 -2.74
N MET A 125 2.28 -3.37 -2.74
CA MET A 125 1.74 -4.15 -3.84
C MET A 125 0.22 -4.18 -3.76
N ARG A 126 -0.44 -3.74 -4.84
CA ARG A 126 -1.89 -3.87 -5.04
C ARG A 126 -2.10 -4.70 -6.31
N PRO A 127 -2.22 -6.03 -6.20
CA PRO A 127 -2.25 -6.91 -7.38
C PRO A 127 -3.53 -6.80 -8.19
N GLU A 128 -4.62 -6.34 -7.58
CA GLU A 128 -5.87 -6.08 -8.28
C GLU A 128 -5.93 -4.61 -8.70
N ILE A 129 -6.39 -4.38 -9.93
CA ILE A 129 -6.56 -3.04 -10.48
C ILE A 129 -7.66 -2.34 -9.67
N ASP A 130 -7.30 -1.22 -9.05
CA ASP A 130 -8.27 -0.35 -8.39
C ASP A 130 -9.06 0.40 -9.48
N ILE A 131 -10.24 -0.14 -9.82
CA ILE A 131 -11.11 0.38 -10.88
C ILE A 131 -11.54 1.81 -10.57
N GLN A 132 -11.75 2.16 -9.30
CA GLN A 132 -12.13 3.51 -8.90
C GLN A 132 -11.01 4.50 -9.17
N ARG A 133 -9.77 4.15 -8.82
CA ARG A 133 -8.60 4.96 -9.17
C ARG A 133 -8.38 5.06 -10.66
N LEU A 134 -8.61 3.98 -11.41
CA LEU A 134 -8.53 3.99 -12.87
C LEU A 134 -9.57 4.96 -13.46
N ALA A 135 -10.82 4.89 -13.00
CA ALA A 135 -11.87 5.80 -13.43
C ALA A 135 -11.52 7.26 -13.10
N CYS A 136 -11.02 7.53 -11.90
CA CYS A 136 -10.58 8.86 -11.48
C CYS A 136 -9.46 9.39 -12.39
N ALA A 137 -8.45 8.57 -12.69
CA ALA A 137 -7.37 8.94 -13.59
C ALA A 137 -7.86 9.26 -15.02
N ILE A 138 -8.80 8.46 -15.56
CA ILE A 138 -9.41 8.70 -16.88
C ILE A 138 -10.16 10.03 -16.90
N VAL A 139 -10.95 10.33 -15.86
CA VAL A 139 -11.67 11.60 -15.73
C VAL A 139 -10.71 12.77 -15.67
N HIS A 140 -9.67 12.70 -14.84
CA HIS A 140 -8.63 13.73 -14.74
C HIS A 140 -7.96 13.99 -16.10
N MET A 141 -7.60 12.93 -16.84
CA MET A 141 -7.00 13.09 -18.17
C MET A 141 -7.96 13.75 -19.18
N ALA A 142 -9.26 13.48 -19.10
CA ALA A 142 -10.26 14.10 -19.95
C ALA A 142 -10.43 15.60 -19.63
N MET A 143 -10.45 15.95 -18.34
CA MET A 143 -10.52 17.35 -17.87
C MET A 143 -9.29 18.15 -18.30
N ASP A 144 -8.08 17.61 -18.08
CA ASP A 144 -6.82 18.25 -18.50
C ASP A 144 -6.78 18.49 -20.01
N LYS A 145 -7.33 17.56 -20.81
CA LYS A 145 -7.41 17.72 -22.26
C LYS A 145 -8.37 18.83 -22.65
N ALA A 146 -9.56 18.88 -22.03
CA ALA A 146 -10.55 19.93 -22.28
C ALA A 146 -10.00 21.32 -21.92
N GLU A 147 -9.33 21.45 -20.77
CA GLU A 147 -8.70 22.70 -20.36
C GLU A 147 -7.63 23.18 -21.35
N LYS A 148 -6.79 22.26 -21.83
CA LYS A 148 -5.76 22.56 -22.85
C LYS A 148 -6.39 23.00 -24.18
N GLU A 149 -7.49 22.38 -24.61
CA GLU A 149 -8.21 22.76 -25.83
C GLU A 149 -8.84 24.15 -25.71
N VAL A 150 -9.49 24.45 -24.58
CA VAL A 150 -10.05 25.79 -24.30
C VAL A 150 -8.95 26.85 -24.26
N ALA A 151 -7.81 26.55 -23.63
CA ALA A 151 -6.65 27.45 -23.59
C ALA A 151 -6.07 27.69 -25.00
N ALA A 152 -5.99 26.66 -25.84
CA ALA A 152 -5.53 26.77 -27.23
C ALA A 152 -6.49 27.62 -28.08
N GLN A 153 -7.80 27.43 -27.94
CA GLN A 153 -8.81 28.24 -28.65
C GLN A 153 -8.76 29.71 -28.25
N LYS A 154 -8.62 30.02 -26.95
CA LYS A 154 -8.44 31.40 -26.47
C LYS A 154 -7.19 32.05 -27.06
N LYS A 155 -6.06 31.34 -27.11
CA LYS A 155 -4.82 31.86 -27.72
C LYS A 155 -5.00 32.13 -29.22
N ARG A 156 -5.68 31.25 -29.95
CA ARG A 156 -5.93 31.42 -31.39
C ARG A 156 -6.82 32.64 -31.69
N LYS A 157 -7.87 32.87 -30.88
CA LYS A 157 -8.73 34.06 -31.02
C LYS A 157 -8.00 35.37 -30.72
N ARG A 158 -7.10 35.39 -29.74
CA ARG A 158 -6.28 36.59 -29.44
C ARG A 158 -5.36 36.95 -30.61
N ARG A 159 -4.67 35.95 -31.19
CA ARG A 159 -3.80 36.16 -32.36
C ARG A 159 -4.52 36.69 -33.59
N LEU A 160 -5.77 36.26 -33.84
CA LEU A 160 -6.57 36.81 -34.95
C LEU A 160 -6.98 38.26 -34.72
N LYS A 161 -7.19 38.67 -33.45
CA LYS A 161 -7.62 40.02 -33.10
C LYS A 161 -6.47 41.04 -33.13
N ASP A 162 -5.24 40.58 -32.99
CA ASP A 162 -4.04 41.43 -33.04
C ASP A 162 -3.47 41.60 -34.48
N SER A 163 -4.13 41.02 -35.50
CA SER A 163 -3.73 41.11 -36.92
C SER A 163 -4.68 41.97 -37.79
N ASP A 164 -5.72 42.55 -37.18
CA ASP A 164 -6.58 43.61 -37.74
C ASP A 164 -6.21 44.96 -37.08
#